data_AF-A0A291IDY7-F1
#
_entry.id   AF-A0A291IDY7-F1
#
_cell.length_a   1.000
_cell.length_b   1.000
_cell.length_c   1.000
_cell.angle_alpha   90.00
_cell.angle_beta   90.00
_cell.angle_gamma   90.00
#
_symmetry.space_group_name_H-M   'P 1'
#
loop_
_entity.id
_entity.type
_entity.pdbx_description
1 polymer ?
#
loop_
_entity_poly.entity_id
_entity_poly.type
_entity_poly.pdbx_seq_one_letter_code
_entity_poly.pdbx_strand_id
1 'polypeptide(L)'
;MKKLFALSAVLLSANAYAGPFAPAAGQAGSTAIHKDDASFVAWASGWQNYLPGTDLVDSWKTPAKALGKAVGDSFDIVSLGNGGQITLTFDNPIMNGAGADFAVFENSFNDTFLELGFVEVSSNGSDFFRFANYSYTPSAVGAFGAVNPTNIYGYAGKYKQGFGTPFDLSELVGIAGLDLDNINYVRLIDVLGNGSENDALGNKIYDPYKTVQSAGFDLDAIGVRHQNLNIAAVPLPASIWLLISALPFFTGLRRKSSV
;
A
#
# COMPACT_ATOMS: atom_id res chain seq x y z
N MET A 1 -49.70 -48.61 -10.80
CA MET A 1 -48.36 -48.32 -11.35
C MET A 1 -48.38 -46.87 -11.83
N LYS A 2 -47.54 -45.89 -11.45
CA LYS A 2 -46.39 -45.73 -10.55
C LYS A 2 -46.56 -44.33 -9.94
N LYS A 3 -46.38 -44.16 -8.62
CA LYS A 3 -46.38 -42.82 -8.00
C LYS A 3 -45.06 -42.14 -8.36
N LEU A 4 -45.12 -41.01 -9.07
CA LEU A 4 -43.95 -40.20 -9.40
C LEU A 4 -43.60 -39.36 -8.17
N PHE A 5 -42.51 -39.69 -7.47
CA PHE A 5 -41.93 -38.82 -6.46
C PHE A 5 -41.09 -37.75 -7.16
N ALA A 6 -41.51 -36.50 -7.09
CA ALA A 6 -40.68 -35.37 -7.46
C ALA A 6 -39.62 -35.17 -6.38
N LEU A 7 -38.36 -35.45 -6.73
CA LEU A 7 -37.22 -35.19 -5.87
C LEU A 7 -36.79 -33.73 -6.12
N SER A 8 -37.17 -32.81 -5.23
CA SER A 8 -36.61 -31.45 -5.24
C SER A 8 -35.14 -31.53 -4.82
N ALA A 9 -34.24 -31.32 -5.78
CA ALA A 9 -32.84 -31.08 -5.48
C ALA A 9 -32.72 -29.68 -4.85
N VAL A 10 -32.48 -29.64 -3.54
CA VAL A 10 -32.03 -28.42 -2.86
C VAL A 10 -30.59 -28.19 -3.33
N LEU A 11 -30.40 -27.21 -4.21
CA LEU A 11 -29.09 -26.65 -4.50
C LEU A 11 -28.60 -25.94 -3.24
N LEU A 12 -27.78 -26.60 -2.43
CA LEU A 12 -26.96 -25.88 -1.45
C LEU A 12 -25.97 -25.04 -2.24
N SER A 13 -26.19 -23.73 -2.27
CA SER A 13 -25.17 -22.76 -2.64
C SER A 13 -23.99 -22.94 -1.68
N ALA A 14 -22.91 -23.55 -2.17
CA ALA A 14 -21.63 -23.49 -1.48
C ALA A 14 -21.28 -22.02 -1.36
N ASN A 15 -21.24 -21.49 -0.13
CA ASN A 15 -20.69 -20.17 0.10
C ASN A 15 -19.26 -20.21 -0.41
N ALA A 16 -18.97 -19.49 -1.50
CA ALA A 16 -17.59 -19.14 -1.80
C ALA A 16 -17.14 -18.30 -0.60
N TYR A 17 -16.31 -18.87 0.25
CA TYR A 17 -15.72 -18.13 1.36
C TYR A 17 -14.79 -17.10 0.75
N ALA A 18 -15.26 -15.85 0.65
CA ALA A 18 -14.38 -14.72 0.50
C ALA A 18 -13.41 -14.74 1.70
N GLY A 19 -12.15 -14.42 1.45
CA GLY A 19 -11.20 -14.24 2.53
C GLY A 19 -11.56 -13.03 3.39
N PRO A 20 -10.90 -12.85 4.55
CA PRO A 20 -11.27 -11.84 5.53
C PRO A 20 -10.89 -10.41 5.12
N PHE A 21 -10.22 -10.22 3.99
CA PHE A 21 -9.64 -8.94 3.59
C PHE A 21 -10.47 -8.21 2.53
N ALA A 22 -10.16 -6.93 2.34
CA ALA A 22 -10.84 -6.06 1.39
C ALA A 22 -10.93 -6.67 -0.02
N PRO A 23 -12.07 -6.57 -0.71
CA PRO A 23 -12.27 -7.07 -2.07
C PRO A 23 -11.60 -6.18 -3.12
N ALA A 24 -11.68 -6.62 -4.37
CA ALA A 24 -11.19 -5.93 -5.56
C ALA A 24 -11.61 -4.45 -5.64
N ALA A 25 -10.84 -3.66 -6.38
CA ALA A 25 -11.13 -2.25 -6.61
C ALA A 25 -12.55 -2.04 -7.18
N GLY A 26 -13.25 -1.02 -6.65
CA GLY A 26 -14.63 -0.70 -7.04
C GLY A 26 -15.72 -1.57 -6.41
N GLN A 27 -15.37 -2.59 -5.63
CA GLN A 27 -16.33 -3.37 -4.85
C GLN A 27 -16.59 -2.72 -3.48
N ALA A 28 -17.77 -2.96 -2.92
CA ALA A 28 -18.12 -2.44 -1.59
C ALA A 28 -17.16 -2.99 -0.52
N GLY A 29 -16.59 -2.10 0.29
CA GLY A 29 -15.58 -2.46 1.31
C GLY A 29 -14.15 -2.60 0.78
N SER A 30 -13.89 -2.32 -0.50
CA SER A 30 -12.53 -2.24 -1.04
C SER A 30 -11.75 -1.09 -0.39
N THR A 31 -10.44 -1.29 -0.21
CA THR A 31 -9.51 -0.25 0.27
C THR A 31 -8.64 0.33 -0.84
N ALA A 32 -8.87 -0.08 -2.10
CA ALA A 32 -8.13 0.40 -3.25
C ALA A 32 -8.21 1.94 -3.39
N ILE A 33 -7.07 2.60 -3.58
CA ILE A 33 -7.00 4.06 -3.78
C ILE A 33 -6.73 4.33 -5.26
N HIS A 34 -7.61 5.09 -5.92
CA HIS A 34 -7.41 5.44 -7.33
C HIS A 34 -6.22 6.40 -7.50
N LYS A 35 -5.43 6.27 -8.56
CA LYS A 35 -4.22 7.09 -8.81
C LYS A 35 -4.45 8.61 -8.88
N ASP A 36 -5.69 9.02 -9.14
CA ASP A 36 -6.10 10.44 -9.21
C ASP A 36 -6.77 10.93 -7.92
N ASP A 37 -6.74 10.13 -6.84
CA ASP A 37 -7.23 10.56 -5.53
C ASP A 37 -6.47 11.79 -5.05
N ALA A 38 -7.22 12.81 -4.60
CA ALA A 38 -6.66 14.10 -4.20
C ALA A 38 -5.83 14.03 -2.91
N SER A 39 -5.87 12.89 -2.18
CA SER A 39 -5.04 12.69 -0.99
C SER A 39 -3.57 12.42 -1.30
N PHE A 40 -3.19 12.14 -2.54
CA PHE A 40 -1.77 12.05 -2.91
C PHE A 40 -1.13 13.44 -3.00
N VAL A 41 -0.11 13.67 -2.18
CA VAL A 41 0.60 14.95 -2.07
C VAL A 41 2.00 14.92 -2.70
N ALA A 42 2.55 13.72 -2.91
CA ALA A 42 3.84 13.50 -3.55
C ALA A 42 3.91 12.07 -4.12
N TRP A 43 5.01 11.78 -4.81
CA TRP A 43 5.31 10.49 -5.40
C TRP A 43 6.79 10.15 -5.19
N ALA A 44 7.16 8.89 -5.34
CA ALA A 44 8.58 8.51 -5.41
C ALA A 44 9.31 9.36 -6.45
N SER A 45 10.49 9.86 -6.06
CA SER A 45 11.29 10.84 -6.84
C SER A 45 12.66 10.30 -7.23
N GLY A 46 13.09 9.21 -6.58
CA GLY A 46 14.31 8.49 -6.93
C GLY A 46 14.21 7.01 -6.58
N TRP A 47 15.27 6.28 -6.91
CA TRP A 47 15.40 4.87 -6.61
C TRP A 47 16.86 4.50 -6.37
N GLN A 48 17.07 3.38 -5.69
CA GLN A 48 18.37 2.77 -5.44
C GLN A 48 18.21 1.25 -5.34
N ASN A 49 19.35 0.53 -5.41
CA ASN A 49 19.41 -0.92 -5.18
C ASN A 49 18.40 -1.72 -6.00
N TYR A 50 18.20 -1.35 -7.27
CA TYR A 50 17.46 -2.17 -8.22
C TYR A 50 18.28 -3.41 -8.55
N LEU A 51 17.80 -4.56 -8.08
CA LEU A 51 18.40 -5.87 -8.29
C LEU A 51 17.33 -6.73 -8.98
N PRO A 52 17.30 -6.74 -10.32
CA PRO A 52 16.33 -7.54 -11.05
C PRO A 52 16.54 -9.04 -10.80
N GLY A 53 15.44 -9.75 -10.65
CA GLY A 53 15.37 -11.20 -10.57
C GLY A 53 15.55 -11.87 -11.93
N THR A 54 15.03 -13.09 -12.03
CA THR A 54 15.17 -13.94 -13.22
C THR A 54 13.98 -13.84 -14.18
N ASP A 55 14.15 -14.35 -15.40
CA ASP A 55 13.13 -14.42 -16.48
C ASP A 55 12.57 -13.07 -16.94
N LEU A 56 13.33 -12.02 -16.64
CA LEU A 56 13.05 -10.64 -16.97
C LEU A 56 13.87 -10.19 -18.18
N VAL A 57 13.19 -9.74 -19.24
CA VAL A 57 13.86 -9.17 -20.42
C VAL A 57 14.25 -7.71 -20.20
N ASP A 58 15.32 -7.26 -20.86
CA ASP A 58 15.93 -5.95 -20.58
C ASP A 58 15.00 -4.75 -20.83
N SER A 59 14.01 -4.87 -21.71
CA SER A 59 13.05 -3.79 -22.00
C SER A 59 12.16 -3.41 -20.82
N TRP A 60 12.05 -4.28 -19.80
CA TRP A 60 11.27 -4.07 -18.59
C TRP A 60 12.12 -3.65 -17.37
N LYS A 61 13.44 -3.54 -17.56
CA LYS A 61 14.40 -3.09 -16.53
C LYS A 61 14.49 -1.57 -16.51
N THR A 62 13.37 -0.93 -16.18
CA THR A 62 13.12 0.51 -16.40
C THR A 62 12.80 1.26 -15.10
N PRO A 63 13.67 1.24 -14.07
CA PRO A 63 13.36 1.78 -12.74
C PRO A 63 12.94 3.26 -12.73
N ALA A 64 13.35 4.05 -13.71
CA ALA A 64 12.93 5.45 -13.85
C ALA A 64 11.42 5.61 -14.12
N LYS A 65 10.73 4.57 -14.63
CA LYS A 65 9.28 4.59 -14.85
C LYS A 65 8.46 4.50 -13.55
N ALA A 66 9.07 3.98 -12.47
CA ALA A 66 8.44 3.97 -11.15
C ALA A 66 8.40 5.33 -10.44
N LEU A 67 8.91 6.38 -11.08
CA LEU A 67 9.03 7.71 -10.50
C LEU A 67 7.88 8.61 -10.97
N GLY A 68 7.44 9.47 -10.06
CA GLY A 68 6.31 10.34 -10.34
C GLY A 68 4.97 9.63 -10.26
N LYS A 69 3.97 10.24 -10.90
CA LYS A 69 2.58 9.82 -10.79
C LYS A 69 2.33 8.52 -11.55
N ALA A 70 1.66 7.58 -10.88
CA ALA A 70 1.17 6.35 -11.50
C ALA A 70 0.46 6.63 -12.83
N VAL A 71 0.82 5.88 -13.86
CA VAL A 71 0.23 5.99 -15.19
C VAL A 71 -1.08 5.21 -15.24
N GLY A 72 -1.12 4.03 -14.61
CA GLY A 72 -2.26 3.12 -14.62
C GLY A 72 -2.43 2.36 -15.94
N ASP A 73 -1.32 2.03 -16.60
CA ASP A 73 -1.29 1.18 -17.78
C ASP A 73 -0.36 -0.03 -17.61
N SER A 74 -0.32 -0.92 -18.61
CA SER A 74 0.40 -2.18 -18.55
C SER A 74 1.88 -2.08 -18.94
N PHE A 75 2.37 -0.92 -19.40
CA PHE A 75 3.67 -0.79 -20.06
C PHE A 75 4.63 0.20 -19.39
N ASP A 76 4.12 1.20 -18.68
CA ASP A 76 4.93 2.20 -17.99
C ASP A 76 5.32 1.77 -16.57
N ILE A 77 6.07 0.67 -16.49
CA ILE A 77 6.48 0.07 -15.22
C ILE A 77 7.97 -0.24 -15.17
N VAL A 78 8.45 -0.58 -13.97
CA VAL A 78 9.65 -1.41 -13.79
C VAL A 78 9.24 -2.77 -13.25
N SER A 79 9.66 -3.81 -13.93
CA SER A 79 9.43 -5.18 -13.47
C SER A 79 10.57 -5.62 -12.57
N LEU A 80 10.25 -6.32 -11.48
CA LEU A 80 11.25 -6.82 -10.55
C LEU A 80 11.91 -8.11 -11.02
N GLY A 81 11.28 -8.91 -11.88
CA GLY A 81 11.77 -10.25 -12.18
C GLY A 81 11.48 -11.22 -11.03
N ASN A 82 11.47 -12.52 -11.32
CA ASN A 82 11.28 -13.55 -10.29
C ASN A 82 12.38 -13.43 -9.20
N GLY A 83 11.99 -13.01 -7.99
CA GLY A 83 12.82 -12.82 -6.81
C GLY A 83 13.63 -11.51 -6.76
N GLY A 84 13.29 -10.51 -7.58
CA GLY A 84 14.00 -9.23 -7.60
C GLY A 84 13.54 -8.22 -6.57
N GLN A 85 14.19 -7.06 -6.54
CA GLN A 85 13.87 -5.97 -5.61
C GLN A 85 14.26 -4.59 -6.14
N ILE A 86 13.63 -3.55 -5.56
CA ILE A 86 13.99 -2.14 -5.74
C ILE A 86 13.73 -1.37 -4.45
N THR A 87 14.47 -0.29 -4.22
CA THR A 87 14.18 0.67 -3.14
C THR A 87 13.88 2.04 -3.73
N LEU A 88 12.73 2.62 -3.39
CA LEU A 88 12.30 3.94 -3.83
C LEU A 88 12.62 4.98 -2.76
N THR A 89 12.92 6.19 -3.21
CA THR A 89 13.27 7.35 -2.36
C THR A 89 12.35 8.53 -2.63
N PHE A 90 12.28 9.44 -1.67
CA PHE A 90 11.33 10.55 -1.66
C PHE A 90 12.04 11.87 -1.35
N ASP A 91 11.57 12.98 -1.95
CA ASP A 91 12.14 14.31 -1.70
C ASP A 91 11.88 14.76 -0.25
N ASN A 92 10.72 14.40 0.29
CA ASN A 92 10.36 14.56 1.69
C ASN A 92 10.06 13.18 2.28
N PRO A 93 10.45 12.90 3.54
CA PRO A 93 10.10 11.65 4.19
C PRO A 93 8.60 11.44 4.25
N ILE A 94 8.15 10.20 4.08
CA ILE A 94 6.79 9.78 4.42
C ILE A 94 6.68 9.82 5.94
N MET A 95 5.55 10.33 6.45
CA MET A 95 5.27 10.37 7.89
C MET A 95 4.00 9.61 8.22
N ASN A 96 3.90 9.12 9.46
CA ASN A 96 2.70 8.48 9.98
C ASN A 96 1.61 9.51 10.24
N GLY A 97 0.54 9.43 9.46
CA GLY A 97 -0.64 10.29 9.53
C GLY A 97 -1.90 9.50 9.89
N ALA A 98 -3.06 10.05 9.50
CA ALA A 98 -4.33 9.40 9.75
C ALA A 98 -4.68 8.41 8.64
N GLY A 99 -4.68 7.12 8.95
CA GLY A 99 -4.89 6.06 7.96
C GLY A 99 -3.68 5.89 7.05
N ALA A 100 -3.86 5.23 5.90
CA ALA A 100 -2.75 4.92 5.00
C ALA A 100 -1.91 6.13 4.57
N ASP A 101 -0.59 5.99 4.63
CA ASP A 101 0.39 7.06 4.41
C ASP A 101 0.96 7.04 3.00
N PHE A 102 0.95 5.87 2.36
CA PHE A 102 1.32 5.71 0.97
C PHE A 102 0.54 4.57 0.32
N ALA A 103 0.61 4.48 -1.00
CA ALA A 103 0.06 3.38 -1.77
C ALA A 103 1.02 2.94 -2.87
N VAL A 104 1.10 1.64 -3.11
CA VAL A 104 1.94 1.04 -4.16
C VAL A 104 1.06 0.62 -5.33
N PHE A 105 1.42 1.08 -6.52
CA PHE A 105 0.69 0.85 -7.78
C PHE A 105 1.41 -0.19 -8.63
N GLU A 106 0.64 -1.07 -9.23
CA GLU A 106 1.07 -2.21 -10.03
C GLU A 106 0.26 -2.21 -11.35
N ASN A 107 0.65 -3.00 -12.35
CA ASN A 107 0.11 -2.94 -13.71
C ASN A 107 -0.97 -3.98 -14.06
N SER A 108 -1.51 -4.69 -13.07
CA SER A 108 -2.41 -5.80 -13.30
C SER A 108 -3.60 -5.40 -14.16
N PHE A 109 -3.84 -6.18 -15.21
CA PHE A 109 -4.89 -5.88 -16.18
C PHE A 109 -6.30 -6.25 -15.70
N ASN A 110 -6.46 -6.96 -14.58
CA ASN A 110 -7.77 -7.36 -14.04
C ASN A 110 -7.76 -7.55 -12.51
N ASP A 111 -8.93 -7.78 -11.92
CA ASP A 111 -9.07 -7.84 -10.45
C ASP A 111 -8.48 -9.10 -9.77
N THR A 112 -7.96 -10.06 -10.53
CA THR A 112 -7.48 -11.36 -10.02
C THR A 112 -6.12 -11.80 -10.57
N PHE A 113 -5.57 -11.19 -11.61
CA PHE A 113 -4.17 -11.43 -11.99
C PHE A 113 -3.27 -10.57 -11.10
N LEU A 114 -2.91 -11.05 -9.92
CA LEU A 114 -2.24 -10.23 -8.90
C LEU A 114 -0.82 -10.74 -8.71
N GLU A 115 0.18 -10.06 -9.27
CA GLU A 115 1.60 -10.31 -8.96
C GLU A 115 1.94 -9.51 -7.69
N LEU A 116 2.42 -10.20 -6.65
CA LEU A 116 2.52 -9.64 -5.31
C LEU A 116 3.94 -9.19 -5.00
N GLY A 117 4.05 -8.16 -4.16
CA GLY A 117 5.33 -7.69 -3.64
C GLY A 117 5.31 -7.53 -2.13
N PHE A 118 6.36 -7.96 -1.43
CA PHE A 118 6.58 -7.57 -0.05
C PHE A 118 6.91 -6.07 0.01
N VAL A 119 6.41 -5.41 1.05
CA VAL A 119 6.64 -3.99 1.29
C VAL A 119 7.39 -3.81 2.59
N GLU A 120 8.51 -3.10 2.51
CA GLU A 120 9.34 -2.74 3.65
C GLU A 120 9.64 -1.25 3.65
N VAL A 121 9.79 -0.67 4.84
CA VAL A 121 10.12 0.74 5.01
C VAL A 121 11.40 0.90 5.83
N SER A 122 12.11 2.00 5.61
CA SER A 122 13.29 2.35 6.37
C SER A 122 13.41 3.86 6.56
N SER A 123 13.87 4.28 7.74
CA SER A 123 14.25 5.67 8.01
C SER A 123 15.68 5.98 7.53
N ASN A 124 16.58 4.99 7.54
CA ASN A 124 18.03 5.19 7.35
C ASN A 124 18.61 4.53 6.08
N GLY A 125 17.84 3.68 5.39
CA GLY A 125 18.25 3.03 4.15
C GLY A 125 19.08 1.76 4.35
N SER A 126 19.33 1.34 5.60
CA SER A 126 20.01 0.09 5.94
C SER A 126 19.12 -0.88 6.70
N ASP A 127 18.36 -0.39 7.67
CA ASP A 127 17.45 -1.20 8.49
C ASP A 127 16.04 -1.09 7.94
N PHE A 128 15.52 -2.21 7.43
CA PHE A 128 14.21 -2.26 6.80
C PHE A 128 13.25 -3.13 7.62
N PHE A 129 12.01 -2.67 7.68
CA PHE A 129 10.97 -3.29 8.47
C PHE A 129 9.77 -3.58 7.58
N ARG A 130 9.34 -4.84 7.60
CA ARG A 130 8.30 -5.36 6.72
C ARG A 130 6.92 -5.19 7.34
N PHE A 131 5.94 -4.80 6.51
CA PHE A 131 4.54 -4.88 6.88
C PHE A 131 4.10 -6.33 7.12
N ALA A 132 3.23 -6.53 8.11
CA ALA A 132 2.58 -7.82 8.29
C ALA A 132 1.80 -8.17 7.02
N ASN A 133 1.91 -9.42 6.58
CA ASN A 133 1.35 -9.89 5.33
C ASN A 133 0.70 -11.25 5.52
N TYR A 134 -0.42 -11.47 4.83
CA TYR A 134 -1.26 -12.67 4.99
C TYR A 134 -1.77 -13.16 3.64
N SER A 135 -1.57 -14.44 3.36
CA SER A 135 -2.02 -15.09 2.13
C SER A 135 -2.84 -16.34 2.45
N TYR A 136 -4.10 -16.34 2.00
CA TYR A 136 -4.98 -17.51 2.05
C TYR A 136 -5.23 -18.13 0.67
N THR A 137 -4.39 -17.85 -0.32
CA THR A 137 -4.43 -18.54 -1.61
C THR A 137 -4.12 -20.03 -1.39
N PRO A 138 -5.04 -20.96 -1.72
CA PRO A 138 -4.98 -22.32 -1.20
C PRO A 138 -3.95 -23.22 -1.87
N SER A 139 -3.50 -22.87 -3.07
CA SER A 139 -2.60 -23.69 -3.89
C SER A 139 -1.85 -22.86 -4.92
N ALA A 140 -0.85 -23.47 -5.55
CA ALA A 140 -0.11 -22.88 -6.65
C ALA A 140 -1.03 -22.32 -7.75
N VAL A 141 -0.66 -21.16 -8.28
CA VAL A 141 -1.37 -20.43 -9.31
C VAL A 141 -0.49 -20.41 -10.56
N GLY A 142 -1.05 -20.80 -11.71
CA GLY A 142 -0.29 -20.78 -12.97
C GLY A 142 0.08 -19.35 -13.38
N ALA A 143 1.00 -19.20 -14.34
CA ALA A 143 1.55 -17.91 -14.79
C ALA A 143 0.53 -16.87 -15.29
N PHE A 144 -0.73 -17.25 -15.55
CA PHE A 144 -1.83 -16.35 -15.89
C PHE A 144 -3.08 -16.65 -15.05
N GLY A 145 -2.87 -17.28 -13.89
CA GLY A 145 -3.92 -17.72 -13.00
C GLY A 145 -4.48 -16.59 -12.15
N ALA A 146 -5.57 -16.91 -11.45
CA ALA A 146 -6.32 -15.96 -10.65
C ALA A 146 -6.03 -16.12 -9.15
N VAL A 147 -5.76 -15.00 -8.49
CA VAL A 147 -5.69 -14.81 -7.06
C VAL A 147 -6.93 -14.04 -6.62
N ASN A 148 -7.58 -14.49 -5.54
CA ASN A 148 -8.72 -13.78 -4.98
C ASN A 148 -8.21 -12.65 -4.04
N PRO A 149 -8.46 -11.36 -4.31
CA PRO A 149 -7.93 -10.26 -3.50
C PRO A 149 -8.42 -10.29 -2.04
N THR A 150 -9.56 -10.93 -1.76
CA THR A 150 -10.05 -11.09 -0.38
C THR A 150 -9.17 -12.01 0.47
N ASN A 151 -8.28 -12.80 -0.15
CA ASN A 151 -7.31 -13.67 0.52
C ASN A 151 -5.96 -12.99 0.80
N ILE A 152 -5.76 -11.76 0.33
CA ILE A 152 -4.46 -11.08 0.34
C ILE A 152 -4.51 -9.82 1.22
N TYR A 153 -3.51 -9.66 2.09
CA TYR A 153 -3.28 -8.46 2.90
C TYR A 153 -1.80 -8.17 3.05
N GLY A 154 -1.41 -6.89 3.08
CA GLY A 154 -0.05 -6.46 3.39
C GLY A 154 0.97 -6.68 2.26
N TYR A 155 0.50 -6.94 1.04
CA TYR A 155 1.31 -7.04 -0.16
C TYR A 155 0.99 -5.90 -1.11
N ALA A 156 1.99 -5.41 -1.84
CA ALA A 156 1.75 -4.63 -3.05
C ALA A 156 1.11 -5.52 -4.13
N GLY A 157 0.48 -4.92 -5.15
CA GLY A 157 -0.08 -5.67 -6.29
C GLY A 157 -1.43 -6.32 -6.03
N LYS A 158 -2.11 -5.97 -4.94
CA LYS A 158 -3.46 -6.48 -4.63
C LYS A 158 -4.54 -5.98 -5.59
N TYR A 159 -4.32 -4.84 -6.25
CA TYR A 159 -5.34 -4.17 -7.06
C TYR A 159 -4.84 -3.93 -8.47
N LYS A 160 -5.77 -4.03 -9.43
CA LYS A 160 -5.53 -3.76 -10.85
C LYS A 160 -4.96 -2.36 -11.10
N GLN A 161 -4.31 -2.21 -12.26
CA GLN A 161 -3.75 -0.98 -12.76
C GLN A 161 -4.68 0.23 -12.56
N GLY A 162 -4.08 1.34 -12.17
CA GLY A 162 -4.77 2.58 -11.79
C GLY A 162 -5.25 2.64 -10.34
N PHE A 163 -5.13 1.55 -9.58
CA PHE A 163 -5.44 1.52 -8.15
C PHE A 163 -4.25 1.04 -7.33
N GLY A 164 -3.89 1.82 -6.30
CA GLY A 164 -2.82 1.52 -5.39
C GLY A 164 -3.30 0.71 -4.19
N THR A 165 -2.42 -0.16 -3.69
CA THR A 165 -2.62 -0.85 -2.42
C THR A 165 -2.14 0.04 -1.27
N PRO A 166 -3.02 0.43 -0.32
CA PRO A 166 -2.65 1.34 0.76
C PRO A 166 -1.82 0.66 1.85
N PHE A 167 -0.89 1.42 2.45
CA PHE A 167 -0.07 1.02 3.60
C PHE A 167 -0.11 2.10 4.69
N ASP A 168 -0.36 1.68 5.93
CA ASP A 168 -0.51 2.56 7.10
C ASP A 168 0.66 2.34 8.07
N LEU A 169 1.54 3.33 8.20
CA LEU A 169 2.74 3.24 9.03
C LEU A 169 2.41 3.01 10.51
N SER A 170 1.18 3.30 10.95
CA SER A 170 0.76 3.01 12.32
C SER A 170 0.79 1.51 12.65
N GLU A 171 0.74 0.62 11.65
CA GLU A 171 0.93 -0.83 11.81
C GLU A 171 2.34 -1.21 12.29
N LEU A 172 3.30 -0.28 12.19
CA LEU A 172 4.70 -0.48 12.54
C LEU A 172 5.11 0.26 13.83
N VAL A 173 4.14 0.79 14.59
CA VAL A 173 4.39 1.49 15.85
C VAL A 173 5.10 0.59 16.86
N GLY A 174 6.11 1.14 17.53
CA GLY A 174 6.84 0.47 18.61
C GLY A 174 8.03 -0.37 18.15
N ILE A 175 8.30 -0.44 16.84
CA ILE A 175 9.53 -1.07 16.32
C ILE A 175 10.75 -0.21 16.67
N ALA A 176 11.69 -0.78 17.42
CA ALA A 176 12.91 -0.10 17.79
C ALA A 176 13.77 0.22 16.56
N GLY A 177 14.24 1.48 16.45
CA GLY A 177 15.07 1.93 15.33
C GLY A 177 14.30 2.39 14.09
N LEU A 178 12.97 2.34 14.11
CA LEU A 178 12.12 2.85 13.05
C LEU A 178 11.49 4.19 13.47
N ASP A 179 11.82 5.25 12.75
CA ASP A 179 11.21 6.57 12.92
C ASP A 179 10.11 6.75 11.86
N LEU A 180 8.86 6.58 12.30
CA LEU A 180 7.69 6.63 11.44
C LEU A 180 7.35 8.05 10.95
N ASP A 181 7.95 9.09 11.51
CA ASP A 181 7.82 10.47 11.01
C ASP A 181 8.88 10.81 9.95
N ASN A 182 9.83 9.89 9.72
CA ASN A 182 10.97 10.08 8.83
C ASN A 182 11.27 8.82 8.00
N ILE A 183 10.27 8.29 7.29
CA ILE A 183 10.46 7.17 6.35
C ILE A 183 10.98 7.69 5.01
N ASN A 184 12.25 7.41 4.72
CA ASN A 184 12.93 7.90 3.53
C ASN A 184 13.00 6.87 2.39
N TYR A 185 12.74 5.59 2.72
CA TYR A 185 12.92 4.48 1.80
C TYR A 185 11.75 3.51 1.89
N VAL A 186 11.23 3.12 0.72
CA VAL A 186 10.30 2.00 0.59
C VAL A 186 10.96 0.95 -0.30
N ARG A 187 11.19 -0.25 0.23
CA ARG A 187 11.72 -1.38 -0.53
C ARG A 187 10.60 -2.33 -0.91
N LEU A 188 10.57 -2.68 -2.19
CA LEU A 188 9.69 -3.68 -2.75
C LEU A 188 10.53 -4.89 -3.16
N ILE A 189 10.03 -6.07 -2.81
CA ILE A 189 10.65 -7.36 -3.11
C ILE A 189 9.59 -8.22 -3.75
N ASP A 190 9.90 -8.79 -4.91
CA ASP A 190 9.03 -9.73 -5.59
C ASP A 190 8.69 -10.93 -4.70
N VAL A 191 7.44 -11.37 -4.75
CA VAL A 191 7.01 -12.66 -4.21
C VAL A 191 7.17 -13.68 -5.34
N LEU A 192 7.91 -14.77 -5.11
CA LEU A 192 8.08 -15.84 -6.08
C LEU A 192 6.80 -16.62 -6.36
N GLY A 193 5.82 -16.62 -5.45
CA GLY A 193 4.49 -17.18 -5.76
C GLY A 193 4.36 -18.70 -5.84
N ASN A 194 5.46 -19.43 -5.62
CA ASN A 194 5.52 -20.87 -5.85
C ASN A 194 5.35 -21.70 -4.55
N GLY A 195 5.04 -21.05 -3.43
CA GLY A 195 4.89 -21.67 -2.11
C GLY A 195 6.20 -21.99 -1.39
N SER A 196 7.33 -21.46 -1.85
CA SER A 196 8.62 -21.51 -1.13
C SER A 196 8.75 -20.43 -0.05
N GLU A 197 7.95 -19.37 -0.15
CA GLU A 197 7.90 -18.27 0.80
C GLU A 197 6.70 -18.39 1.73
N ASN A 198 6.83 -17.84 2.93
CA ASN A 198 5.80 -17.88 3.95
C ASN A 198 5.37 -16.47 4.36
N ASP A 199 4.09 -16.33 4.68
CA ASP A 199 3.51 -15.10 5.21
C ASP A 199 3.82 -14.94 6.72
N ALA A 200 3.31 -13.88 7.35
CA ALA A 200 3.56 -13.59 8.76
C ALA A 200 2.99 -14.64 9.75
N LEU A 201 2.11 -15.55 9.30
CA LEU A 201 1.58 -16.66 10.08
C LEU A 201 2.20 -18.01 9.71
N GLY A 202 3.13 -18.03 8.75
CA GLY A 202 3.75 -19.26 8.25
C GLY A 202 2.95 -19.96 7.15
N ASN A 203 1.92 -19.33 6.57
CA ASN A 203 1.21 -19.88 5.42
C ASN A 203 2.07 -19.71 4.15
N LYS A 204 2.01 -20.70 3.26
CA LYS A 204 2.66 -20.60 1.96
C LYS A 204 2.03 -19.49 1.11
N ILE A 205 2.86 -18.74 0.41
CA ILE A 205 2.42 -17.67 -0.47
C ILE A 205 2.34 -18.20 -1.90
N TYR A 206 1.21 -17.95 -2.55
CA TYR A 206 0.99 -18.28 -3.95
C TYR A 206 0.37 -17.11 -4.70
N ASP A 207 0.95 -16.81 -5.84
CA ASP A 207 0.48 -15.87 -6.85
C ASP A 207 0.93 -16.39 -8.24
N PRO A 208 0.68 -15.69 -9.36
CA PRO A 208 1.01 -16.19 -10.69
C PRO A 208 2.49 -16.59 -10.84
N TYR A 209 2.74 -17.89 -11.01
CA TYR A 209 4.10 -18.42 -11.22
C TYR A 209 4.11 -19.58 -12.22
N LYS A 210 5.13 -19.74 -13.07
CA LYS A 210 6.29 -18.87 -13.29
C LYS A 210 6.01 -17.89 -14.44
N THR A 211 6.05 -16.58 -14.17
CA THR A 211 5.92 -15.55 -15.21
C THR A 211 7.25 -15.31 -15.94
N VAL A 212 7.16 -14.76 -17.15
CA VAL A 212 8.29 -14.53 -18.07
C VAL A 212 8.08 -13.22 -18.82
N GLN A 213 9.16 -12.66 -19.39
CA GLN A 213 9.20 -11.34 -20.02
C GLN A 213 9.19 -10.22 -18.99
N SER A 214 8.03 -9.76 -18.54
CA SER A 214 7.86 -8.88 -17.36
C SER A 214 7.59 -9.76 -16.15
N ALA A 215 8.53 -10.65 -15.83
CA ALA A 215 8.32 -11.62 -14.75
C ALA A 215 8.26 -10.93 -13.38
N GLY A 216 7.46 -11.48 -12.46
CA GLY A 216 7.32 -10.97 -11.10
C GLY A 216 6.59 -9.62 -11.03
N PHE A 217 6.68 -8.98 -9.88
CA PHE A 217 5.99 -7.73 -9.57
C PHE A 217 6.34 -6.58 -10.54
N ASP A 218 5.31 -5.98 -11.14
CA ASP A 218 5.43 -4.88 -12.10
C ASP A 218 5.04 -3.53 -11.47
N LEU A 219 6.03 -2.78 -10.97
CA LEU A 219 5.84 -1.51 -10.28
C LEU A 219 5.53 -0.34 -11.23
N ASP A 220 4.37 0.27 -11.07
CA ASP A 220 3.96 1.54 -11.72
C ASP A 220 4.43 2.76 -10.91
N ALA A 221 4.10 2.84 -9.61
CA ALA A 221 4.54 3.97 -8.78
C ALA A 221 4.34 3.72 -7.27
N ILE A 222 4.87 4.65 -6.45
CA ILE A 222 4.48 4.82 -5.05
C ILE A 222 3.98 6.24 -4.83
N GLY A 223 2.70 6.37 -4.46
CA GLY A 223 2.06 7.63 -4.13
C GLY A 223 2.07 7.89 -2.63
N VAL A 224 2.46 9.09 -2.21
CA VAL A 224 2.56 9.52 -0.80
C VAL A 224 1.35 10.37 -0.43
N ARG A 225 0.74 10.08 0.72
CA ARG A 225 -0.44 10.78 1.27
C ARG A 225 -0.09 11.67 2.45
N HIS A 226 0.89 11.26 3.25
CA HIS A 226 1.41 12.06 4.36
C HIS A 226 2.93 12.17 4.25
N GLN A 227 3.44 13.41 4.23
CA GLN A 227 4.87 13.69 4.15
C GLN A 227 5.29 14.72 5.19
N ASN A 228 6.48 14.54 5.76
CA ASN A 228 7.09 15.51 6.66
C ASN A 228 7.85 16.57 5.86
N LEU A 229 7.28 17.78 5.76
CA LEU A 229 7.90 18.90 5.03
C LEU A 229 9.06 19.57 5.77
N ASN A 230 9.40 19.14 6.98
CA ASN A 230 10.46 19.73 7.82
C ASN A 230 10.36 21.27 7.93
N ILE A 231 9.14 21.82 7.90
CA ILE A 231 8.92 23.26 8.05
C ILE A 231 9.09 23.57 9.54
N ALA A 232 10.23 24.18 9.88
CA ALA A 232 10.43 24.75 11.21
C ALA A 232 9.27 25.70 11.53
N ALA A 233 8.59 25.49 12.66
CA ALA A 233 7.55 26.39 13.11
C ALA A 233 8.13 27.81 13.17
N VAL A 234 7.60 28.74 12.36
CA VAL A 234 7.96 30.15 12.47
C VAL A 234 7.56 30.59 13.88
N PRO A 235 8.49 31.00 14.75
CA PRO A 235 8.13 31.49 16.06
C PRO A 235 7.17 32.67 15.88
N LEU A 236 5.99 32.60 16.50
CA LEU A 236 5.12 33.77 16.55
C LEU A 236 5.96 34.92 17.11
N PRO A 237 6.11 36.05 16.41
CA PRO A 237 6.87 37.16 16.95
C PRO A 237 6.26 37.55 18.29
N ALA A 238 7.11 37.73 19.29
CA ALA A 238 6.70 38.04 20.68
C ALA A 238 5.78 39.28 20.78
N SER A 239 5.67 40.08 19.72
CA SER A 239 4.73 41.17 19.56
C SER A 239 3.26 40.75 19.65
N ILE A 240 2.89 39.51 19.33
CA ILE A 240 1.50 39.02 19.46
C ILE A 240 1.12 38.85 20.94
N TRP A 241 2.07 38.46 21.80
CA TRP A 241 1.85 38.39 23.25
C TRP A 241 1.77 39.77 23.91
N LEU A 242 2.49 40.76 23.39
CA LEU A 242 2.42 42.16 23.84
C LEU A 242 1.07 42.82 23.52
N LEU A 243 0.37 42.39 22.46
CA LEU A 243 -0.97 42.90 22.13
C LEU A 243 -2.06 42.30 23.04
N ILE A 244 -1.87 41.08 23.53
CA ILE A 244 -2.82 40.40 24.43
C ILE A 244 -2.68 40.92 25.87
N SER A 245 -1.48 41.30 26.31
CA SER A 245 -1.26 41.87 27.65
C SER A 245 -1.62 43.37 27.77
N ALA A 246 -1.90 44.05 26.67
CA ALA A 246 -2.28 45.46 26.62
C ALA A 246 -3.80 45.72 26.68
N LEU A 247 -4.64 44.70 26.82
CA LEU A 247 -6.07 44.89 27.09
C LEU A 247 -6.26 45.37 28.54
N PRO A 248 -6.72 46.61 28.78
CA PRO A 248 -7.04 47.03 30.14
C PRO A 248 -8.21 46.20 30.67
N PHE A 249 -8.01 45.57 31.83
CA PHE A 249 -9.08 45.07 32.67
C PHE A 249 -10.05 46.22 32.98
N PHE A 250 -11.18 46.31 32.27
CA PHE A 250 -12.29 47.13 32.72
C PHE A 250 -12.92 46.45 33.94
N THR A 251 -12.54 46.95 35.11
CA THR A 251 -13.11 46.65 36.42
C THR A 251 -14.62 46.92 36.47
N GLY A 252 -15.34 46.12 37.25
CA GLY A 252 -16.80 46.07 37.28
C GLY A 252 -17.55 47.26 37.88
N LEU A 253 -18.88 47.11 37.92
CA LEU A 253 -19.80 47.90 38.75
C LEU A 253 -21.01 47.03 39.11
N ARG A 254 -20.97 46.46 40.31
CA ARG A 254 -22.07 45.72 40.94
C ARG A 254 -23.05 46.74 41.53
N ARG A 255 -24.21 46.95 40.89
CA ARG A 255 -25.31 47.73 41.50
C ARG A 255 -25.96 46.89 42.60
N LYS A 256 -25.90 47.38 43.85
CA LYS A 256 -26.82 46.99 44.92
C LYS A 256 -28.15 47.72 44.70
N SER A 257 -29.24 46.97 44.58
CA SER A 257 -30.60 47.50 44.67
C SER A 257 -31.16 47.16 46.05
N SER A 258 -31.51 48.20 46.80
CA SER A 258 -32.34 48.16 47.99
C SER A 258 -33.74 48.67 47.63
N VAL A 259 -34.75 47.80 47.78
CA VAL A 259 -36.10 47.95 48.36
C VAL A 259 -36.85 46.66 47.99
#